data_AF-A0A2M9EWC7-F1
#
_entry.id   AF-A0A2M9EWC7-F1
#
_cell.length_a   1.000
_cell.length_b   1.000
_cell.length_c   1.000
_cell.angle_alpha   90.00
_cell.angle_beta   90.00
_cell.angle_gamma   90.00
#
_symmetry.space_group_name_H-M   'P 1'
#
loop_
_entity.id
_entity.type
_entity.pdbx_description
1 polymer ?
#
loop_
_entity_poly.entity_id
_entity_poly.type
_entity_poly.pdbx_seq_one_letter_code
_entity_poly.pdbx_strand_id
1 'polypeptide(L)' 'MRIKHVLTDNGSAFRFKLFRAVCTRHGIVQKLTRTYRPQTNGKAERFIQSALRERVYD' A
#
# COMPACT_ATOMS: atom_id res chain seq x y z
N MET A 1 -8.23 12.30 -11.31
CA MET A 1 -6.91 11.99 -10.71
C MET A 1 -6.49 10.58 -11.15
N ARG A 2 -5.27 10.36 -11.68
CA ARG A 2 -4.79 9.04 -12.10
C ARG A 2 -3.58 8.62 -11.26
N ILE A 3 -3.66 7.46 -10.62
CA ILE A 3 -2.56 6.91 -9.82
C ILE A 3 -1.45 6.44 -10.78
N LYS A 4 -0.22 6.91 -10.58
CA LYS A 4 0.95 6.53 -11.41
C LYS A 4 1.85 5.48 -10.74
N HIS A 5 1.94 5.55 -9.41
CA HIS A 5 2.81 4.68 -8.61
C HIS A 5 2.07 4.22 -7.36
N VAL A 6 2.29 2.98 -6.97
CA VAL A 6 1.81 2.40 -5.71
C VAL A 6 3.00 1.84 -4.95
N LEU A 7 3.17 2.26 -3.71
CA LEU A 7 4.16 1.71 -2.78
C LEU A 7 3.44 0.77 -1.82
N THR A 8 3.84 -0.50 -1.79
CA THR A 8 3.30 -1.49 -0.87
C THR A 8 4.41 -2.07 0.00
N ASP A 9 4.05 -2.58 1.17
CA ASP A 9 4.97 -3.42 1.94
C ASP A 9 5.21 -4.78 1.24
N ASN A 10 6.14 -5.56 1.80
CA ASN A 10 6.48 -6.91 1.32
C ASN A 10 5.47 -7.99 1.76
N GLY A 11 4.29 -7.61 2.26
CA GLY A 11 3.21 -8.51 2.62
C GLY A 11 2.86 -9.44 1.46
N SER A 12 2.59 -10.70 1.78
CA SER A 12 2.30 -11.75 0.80
C SER A 12 1.19 -11.33 -0.17
N ALA A 13 0.14 -10.67 0.32
CA ALA A 13 -0.98 -10.11 -0.45
C ALA A 13 -0.53 -9.20 -1.60
N PHE A 14 0.46 -8.35 -1.38
CA PHE A 14 0.98 -7.41 -2.38
C PHE A 14 2.07 -8.01 -3.26
N ARG A 15 2.68 -9.10 -2.81
CA ARG A 15 3.65 -9.90 -3.57
C ARG A 15 3.00 -10.86 -4.56
N PHE A 16 1.69 -11.13 -4.43
CA PHE A 16 0.98 -12.00 -5.36
C PHE A 16 0.98 -11.43 -6.78
N LYS A 17 1.21 -12.33 -7.75
CA LYS A 17 1.22 -12.01 -9.20
C LYS A 17 -0.06 -11.31 -9.66
N LEU A 18 -1.20 -11.58 -9.01
CA LEU A 18 -2.49 -10.97 -9.31
C LEU A 18 -2.47 -9.45 -9.09
N PHE A 19 -1.93 -8.99 -7.97
CA PHE A 19 -1.86 -7.56 -7.66
C PHE A 19 -1.00 -6.82 -8.69
N ARG A 20 0.16 -7.42 -9.02
CA ARG A 20 1.04 -6.91 -10.07
C ARG A 20 0.34 -6.85 -11.44
N ALA A 21 -0.43 -7.88 -11.80
CA ALA A 21 -1.16 -7.93 -13.06
C ALA A 21 -2.22 -6.81 -13.17
N VAL A 22 -2.93 -6.54 -12.06
CA VAL A 22 -3.88 -5.42 -11.98
C VAL A 22 -3.14 -4.09 -12.16
N CYS A 23 -2.06 -3.86 -11.41
CA CYS A 23 -1.27 -2.64 -11.55
C CYS A 23 -0.77 -2.44 -12.99
N THR A 24 -0.23 -3.49 -13.63
CA THR A 24 0.22 -3.43 -15.03
C THR A 24 -0.92 -3.11 -16.00
N ARG A 25 -2.10 -3.73 -15.83
CA ARG A 25 -3.28 -3.46 -16.67
C ARG A 25 -3.71 -1.99 -16.60
N HIS A 26 -3.52 -1.34 -15.46
CA HIS A 26 -3.85 0.07 -15.27
C HIS A 26 -2.67 1.03 -15.53
N GLY A 27 -1.52 0.53 -15.99
CA GLY A 27 -0.32 1.34 -16.23
C GLY A 27 0.27 1.93 -14.94
N ILE A 28 0.05 1.27 -13.81
CA ILE A 28 0.52 1.68 -12.48
C ILE A 28 1.81 0.92 -12.17
N VAL A 29 2.84 1.66 -11.77
CA VAL A 29 4.11 1.05 -11.35
C VAL A 29 4.04 0.71 -9.86
N GLN A 30 4.07 -0.59 -9.55
CA GLN A 30 4.19 -1.08 -8.18
C GLN A 30 5.65 -1.02 -7.71
N LYS A 31 5.88 -0.47 -6.51
CA LYS A 31 7.15 -0.51 -5.78
C LYS A 31 6.93 -1.20 -4.44
N LEU A 32 7.87 -2.04 -4.04
CA LEU A 32 7.86 -2.67 -2.72
C LEU A 32 8.79 -1.89 -1.78
N THR A 33 8.42 -1.77 -0.50
CA THR A 33 9.32 -1.24 0.51
C THR A 33 10.53 -2.15 0.67
N ARG A 34 11.69 -1.58 0.94
CA ARG A 34 12.90 -2.38 1.22
C ARG A 34 12.70 -3.09 2.55
N THR A 35 13.05 -4.38 2.61
CA THR A 35 13.04 -5.16 3.86
C THR A 35 13.81 -4.40 4.94
N TYR A 36 13.24 -4.30 6.15
CA TYR A 36 13.75 -3.55 7.30
C TYR A 36 13.71 -2.01 7.22
N ARG A 37 12.97 -1.42 6.27
CA ARG A 37 12.66 0.04 6.24
C ARG A 37 11.15 0.34 6.32
N PRO A 38 10.49 0.06 7.47
CA PRO A 38 9.08 0.35 7.66
C PRO A 38 8.76 1.86 7.63
N GLN A 39 9.76 2.74 7.80
CA GLN A 39 9.53 4.19 7.81
C GLN A 39 8.85 4.72 6.54
N THR A 40 9.03 4.04 5.41
CA THR A 40 8.39 4.44 4.13
C THR A 40 6.89 4.16 4.08
N ASN A 41 6.35 3.33 4.98
CA ASN A 41 4.92 3.03 5.06
C ASN A 41 4.18 3.81 6.15
N GLY A 42 4.89 4.64 6.93
CA GLY A 42 4.32 5.29 8.11
C GLY A 42 3.11 6.21 7.84
N LYS A 43 2.99 6.76 6.62
CA LYS A 43 1.79 7.52 6.22
C LYS A 43 0.57 6.63 6.06
N ALA A 44 0.73 5.44 5.48
CA ALA A 44 -0.36 4.48 5.33
C ALA A 44 -0.77 3.93 6.71
N GLU A 45 0.21 3.59 7.56
CA GLU A 45 -0.04 3.14 8.93
C GLU A 45 -0.79 4.21 9.75
N ARG A 46 -0.35 5.46 9.71
CA ARG A 46 -1.03 6.57 10.39
C ARG A 46 -2.45 6.77 9.85
N PHE A 47 -2.66 6.66 8.54
CA PHE A 47 -3.98 6.77 7.95
C PHE A 47 -4.92 5.65 8.42
N ILE A 48 -4.45 4.39 8.42
CA ILE A 48 -5.22 3.25 8.92
C ILE A 48 -5.54 3.44 10.41
N GLN A 49 -4.57 3.87 11.21
CA GLN A 49 -4.78 4.13 12.63
C GLN A 49 -5.80 5.24 12.89
N SER A 50 -5.75 6.34 12.13
CA SER A 50 -6.75 7.41 12.19
C SER A 50 -8.14 6.91 11.80
N ALA A 51 -8.26 6.15 10.71
CA ALA A 51 -9.54 5.61 10.25
C ALA A 51 -10.14 4.58 11.24
N LEU A 52 -9.31 3.73 11.84
CA LEU A 52 -9.74 2.81 12.89
C LEU A 52 -10.19 3.57 14.14
N ARG A 53 -9.49 4.64 14.49
CA ARG A 53 -9.83 5.47 15.64
C ARG A 53 -11.17 6.18 15.44
N GLU A 54 -11.45 6.69 14.24
CA GLU A 54 -12.75 7.30 13.89
C GLU A 54 -13.90 6.29 14.04
N ARG A 55 -13.70 5.04 13.61
CA ARG A 55 -14.73 3.97 13.73
C ARG A 55 -14.97 3.43 15.15
N VAL A 56 -14.08 3.70 16.11
CA VAL A 56 -14.22 3.20 17.50
C VAL A 56 -15.00 4.19 18.37
N TYR A 57 -15.23 5.42 17.88
CA TYR A 57 -16.00 6.45 18.58
C TYR A 57 -17.43 6.59 18.07
N ASP A 58 -17.89 5.68 17.21
CA ASP A 58 -19.26 5.56 16.70
C ASP A 58 -20.03 4.47 17.47
#